data_AF-A0A968IPJ6-F1
#
_entry.id   AF-A0A968IPJ6-F1
#
_cell.length_a   1.000
_cell.length_b   1.000
_cell.length_c   1.000
_cell.angle_alpha   90.00
_cell.angle_beta   90.00
_cell.angle_gamma   90.00
#
_symmetry.space_group_name_H-M   'P 1'
#
loop_
_entity.id
_entity.type
_entity.pdbx_description
1 polymer ?
#
loop_
_entity_poly.entity_id
_entity_poly.type
_entity_poly.pdbx_seq_one_letter_code
_entity_poly.pdbx_strand_id
1 'polypeptide(L)'
;MNSSLSDLKARGAEAFVDLINEDYEEPVVLVVDQFEEIFTLCRGSQEKEQERKDFLDCLFGAVDTLSGQLRLVITLRADFLGKCLEQSYGNLAGRIKDCRVDITPLTDSELDEVINKPAATVGLQVAPYLQNRLKEHIKEAPGSLPLLEYALTELWRDWHTRYTSSNADVGNQLTFEGYDRIGGVAGALEKQANAVYESFAESAVKQGLVQRIFLELVQPGEETEDTRRQVLKRELISEVHPEAMLDEVLGKLVEARLVVTDEVPMENDPNAVVIELAHEATIRHWQQLRYWLNKHRQDLPIIRQLRADTSTWQINHQQSKYLLVGARLDAALECVKKYQELGYISHNVHTFVQVSYETWIAEEKEKSGRSLRLCV
;
A
#
# COMPACT_ATOMS: atom_id res chain seq x y z
N MET A 1 18.40 21.66 12.74
CA MET A 1 18.21 20.49 11.85
C MET A 1 18.82 20.69 10.46
N ASN A 2 18.71 21.86 9.81
CA ASN A 2 19.31 22.06 8.48
C ASN A 2 20.85 22.09 8.44
N SER A 3 21.56 22.32 9.55
CA SER A 3 23.03 22.37 9.60
C SER A 3 23.71 21.00 9.62
N SER A 4 23.11 20.00 10.28
CA SER A 4 23.70 18.66 10.39
C SER A 4 23.59 17.88 9.08
N LEU A 5 22.46 17.99 8.37
CA LEU A 5 22.28 17.34 7.08
C LEU A 5 23.22 17.89 6.00
N SER A 6 23.44 19.21 5.98
CA SER A 6 24.41 19.82 5.07
C SER A 6 25.85 19.40 5.39
N ASP A 7 26.18 19.23 6.68
CA ASP A 7 27.51 18.78 7.10
C ASP A 7 27.74 17.30 6.74
N LEU A 8 26.73 16.45 6.95
CA LEU A 8 26.73 15.05 6.50
C LEU A 8 26.91 14.92 4.99
N LYS A 9 26.23 15.76 4.19
CA LYS A 9 26.40 15.77 2.74
C LYS A 9 27.79 16.24 2.30
N ALA A 10 28.43 17.13 3.08
CA ALA A 10 29.73 17.69 2.73
C ALA A 10 30.91 16.81 3.17
N ARG A 11 30.82 16.20 4.36
CA ARG A 11 31.93 15.48 5.02
C ARG A 11 31.69 13.98 5.18
N GLY A 12 30.48 13.49 4.86
CA GLY A 12 30.13 12.07 4.89
C GLY A 12 30.36 11.44 6.26
N ALA A 13 31.12 10.35 6.28
CA ALA A 13 31.37 9.55 7.48
C ALA A 13 31.98 10.37 8.63
N GLU A 14 32.86 11.33 8.36
CA GLU A 14 33.50 12.13 9.42
C GLU A 14 32.48 12.96 10.20
N ALA A 15 31.58 13.66 9.50
CA ALA A 15 30.50 14.40 10.17
C ALA A 15 29.54 13.47 10.90
N PHE A 16 29.34 12.25 10.40
CA PHE A 16 28.49 11.30 11.10
C PHE A 16 29.14 10.76 12.38
N VAL A 17 30.45 10.52 12.35
CA VAL A 17 31.23 10.14 13.53
C VAL A 17 31.20 11.26 14.58
N ASP A 18 31.41 12.50 14.17
CA ASP A 18 31.34 13.66 15.07
C ASP A 18 29.95 13.77 15.70
N LEU A 19 28.88 13.64 14.89
CA LEU A 19 27.50 13.67 15.37
C LEU A 19 27.25 12.62 16.46
N ILE A 20 27.72 11.38 16.25
CA ILE A 20 27.54 10.32 17.25
C ILE A 20 28.34 10.61 18.52
N ASN A 21 29.59 11.06 18.41
CA ASN A 21 30.44 11.36 19.56
C ASN A 21 30.01 12.60 20.34
N GLU A 22 29.42 13.59 19.68
CA GLU A 22 28.92 14.81 20.32
C GLU A 22 27.62 14.55 21.09
N ASP A 23 26.72 13.76 20.52
CA ASP A 23 25.38 13.53 21.08
C ASP A 23 25.31 12.31 22.02
N TYR A 24 26.24 11.35 21.92
CA TYR A 24 26.19 10.09 22.65
C TYR A 24 27.54 9.70 23.26
N GLU A 25 27.57 9.53 24.58
CA GLU A 25 28.73 9.00 25.32
C GLU A 25 28.74 7.45 25.40
N GLU A 26 27.60 6.81 25.13
CA GLU A 26 27.38 5.37 25.23
C GLU A 26 27.31 4.71 23.84
N PRO A 27 27.54 3.38 23.72
CA PRO A 27 27.40 2.68 22.45
C PRO A 27 26.00 2.82 21.84
N VAL A 28 25.95 3.27 20.59
CA VAL A 28 24.75 3.53 19.80
C VAL A 28 24.39 2.32 18.95
N VAL A 29 23.09 1.98 18.92
CA VAL A 29 22.52 1.07 17.94
C VAL A 29 21.68 1.88 16.97
N LEU A 30 22.09 1.92 15.70
CA LEU A 30 21.31 2.50 14.62
C LEU A 30 20.53 1.39 13.91
N VAL A 31 19.21 1.53 13.89
CA VAL A 31 18.32 0.63 13.13
C VAL A 31 17.85 1.37 11.89
N VAL A 32 18.10 0.78 10.72
CA VAL A 32 17.58 1.25 9.44
C VAL A 32 16.60 0.20 8.95
N ASP A 33 15.31 0.49 9.14
CA ASP A 33 14.23 -0.34 8.63
C ASP A 33 14.04 -0.08 7.12
N GLN A 34 13.48 -1.04 6.39
CA GLN A 34 13.21 -0.96 4.94
C GLN A 34 14.44 -0.53 4.11
N PHE A 35 15.60 -1.14 4.35
CA PHE A 35 16.85 -0.78 3.66
C PHE A 35 16.76 -0.93 2.13
N GLU A 36 15.81 -1.73 1.61
CA GLU A 36 15.54 -1.80 0.17
C GLU A 36 15.24 -0.44 -0.48
N GLU A 37 14.83 0.56 0.29
CA GLU A 37 14.52 1.89 -0.20
C GLU A 37 15.69 2.56 -0.91
N ILE A 38 16.93 2.28 -0.52
CA ILE A 38 18.10 2.81 -1.24
C ILE A 38 18.11 2.37 -2.71
N PHE A 39 17.44 1.27 -3.06
CA PHE A 39 17.29 0.79 -4.43
C PHE A 39 15.98 1.20 -5.08
N THR A 40 14.97 1.66 -4.34
CA THR A 40 13.71 2.17 -4.90
C THR A 40 13.78 3.68 -5.10
N LEU A 41 14.33 4.42 -4.13
CA LEU A 41 14.51 5.88 -4.13
C LEU A 41 15.61 6.36 -5.09
N CYS A 42 16.74 5.66 -5.12
CA CYS A 42 17.89 6.06 -5.94
C CYS A 42 17.92 5.32 -7.28
N ARG A 43 16.95 5.60 -8.17
CA ARG A 43 16.88 5.06 -9.54
C ARG A 43 16.92 6.16 -10.62
N GLY A 44 17.41 5.80 -11.81
CA GLY A 44 17.13 6.54 -13.05
C GLY A 44 18.03 7.73 -13.37
N SER A 45 19.02 8.07 -12.52
CA SER A 45 20.03 9.09 -12.83
C SER A 45 21.39 8.78 -12.21
N GLN A 46 22.47 9.31 -12.81
CA GLN A 46 23.82 9.21 -12.25
C GLN A 46 23.95 9.95 -10.91
N GLU A 47 23.19 11.04 -10.73
CA GLU A 47 23.16 11.79 -9.47
C GLU A 47 22.59 10.95 -8.32
N LYS A 48 21.46 10.27 -8.54
CA LYS A 48 20.86 9.37 -7.54
C LYS A 48 21.74 8.16 -7.23
N GLU A 49 22.42 7.63 -8.23
CA GLU A 49 23.42 6.57 -8.02
C GLU A 49 24.57 7.07 -7.12
N GLN A 50 25.02 8.31 -7.34
CA GLN A 50 26.03 8.95 -6.50
C GLN A 50 25.51 9.21 -5.08
N GLU A 51 24.26 9.67 -4.92
CA GLU A 51 23.65 9.83 -3.59
C GLU A 51 23.57 8.51 -2.83
N ARG A 52 23.20 7.40 -3.49
CA ARG A 52 23.21 6.07 -2.88
C ARG A 52 24.61 5.68 -2.42
N LYS A 53 25.61 5.90 -3.27
CA LYS A 53 26.99 5.63 -2.93
C LYS A 53 27.45 6.45 -1.72
N ASP A 54 27.21 7.76 -1.75
CA ASP A 54 27.60 8.68 -0.67
C ASP A 54 26.92 8.31 0.66
N PHE A 55 25.65 7.90 0.61
CA PHE A 55 24.94 7.38 1.77
C PHE A 55 25.59 6.11 2.34
N LEU A 56 25.89 5.14 1.50
CA LEU A 56 26.53 3.88 1.93
C LEU A 56 27.94 4.11 2.46
N ASP A 57 28.74 4.94 1.79
CA ASP A 57 30.10 5.28 2.21
C ASP A 57 30.09 6.05 3.54
N CYS A 58 29.14 6.97 3.73
CA CYS A 58 28.92 7.67 5.00
C CYS A 58 28.57 6.70 6.13
N LEU A 59 27.55 5.87 5.91
CA LEU A 59 27.01 4.94 6.90
C LEU A 59 28.05 3.90 7.33
N PHE A 60 28.67 3.22 6.36
CA PHE A 60 29.64 2.17 6.66
C PHE A 60 30.99 2.73 7.08
N GLY A 61 31.39 3.90 6.58
CA GLY A 61 32.58 4.59 7.06
C GLY A 61 32.48 4.91 8.55
N ALA A 62 31.33 5.43 9.01
CA ALA A 62 31.11 5.69 10.43
C ALA A 62 31.10 4.42 11.28
N VAL A 63 30.48 3.33 10.81
CA VAL A 63 30.49 2.02 11.50
C VAL A 63 31.93 1.49 11.64
N ASP A 64 32.76 1.64 10.61
CA ASP A 64 34.14 1.19 10.64
C ASP A 64 35.00 2.05 11.58
N THR A 65 34.81 3.38 11.59
CA THR A 65 35.53 4.30 12.48
C THR A 65 35.13 4.13 13.94
N LEU A 66 33.83 3.99 14.22
CA LEU A 66 33.27 3.83 15.57
C LEU A 66 33.15 2.35 15.98
N SER A 67 34.13 1.52 15.61
CA SER A 67 34.08 0.08 15.87
C SER A 67 33.80 -0.23 17.35
N GLY A 68 32.67 -0.89 17.61
CA GLY A 68 32.20 -1.24 18.96
C GLY A 68 31.37 -0.16 19.66
N GLN A 69 31.41 1.08 19.20
CA GLN A 69 30.59 2.20 19.67
C GLN A 69 29.36 2.44 18.79
N LEU A 70 29.41 2.12 17.49
CA LEU A 70 28.25 2.15 16.60
C LEU A 70 27.94 0.74 16.10
N ARG A 71 26.71 0.27 16.34
CA ARG A 71 26.17 -0.96 15.77
C ARG A 71 25.05 -0.63 14.81
N LEU A 72 25.17 -1.13 13.59
CA LEU A 72 24.16 -0.96 12.55
C LEU A 72 23.33 -2.24 12.42
N VAL A 73 22.01 -2.10 12.49
CA VAL A 73 21.04 -3.13 12.14
C VAL A 73 20.26 -2.64 10.93
N ILE A 74 20.31 -3.39 9.83
CA ILE A 74 19.49 -3.13 8.64
C ILE A 74 18.43 -4.21 8.52
N THR A 75 17.20 -3.83 8.19
CA THR A 75 16.19 -4.79 7.73
C THR A 75 16.10 -4.72 6.21
N LEU A 76 15.93 -5.86 5.56
CA LEU A 76 15.90 -5.93 4.10
C LEU A 76 14.98 -7.07 3.68
N ARG A 77 14.08 -6.80 2.74
CA ARG A 77 13.30 -7.88 2.12
C ARG A 77 14.17 -8.81 1.27
N ALA A 78 13.88 -10.10 1.31
CA ALA A 78 14.68 -11.13 0.65
C ALA A 78 14.79 -10.97 -0.88
N ASP A 79 13.78 -10.38 -1.53
CA ASP A 79 13.75 -10.09 -2.97
C ASP A 79 14.72 -8.95 -3.38
N PHE A 80 15.17 -8.13 -2.44
CA PHE A 80 16.19 -7.09 -2.68
C PHE A 80 17.62 -7.54 -2.40
N LEU A 81 17.81 -8.74 -1.83
CA LEU A 81 19.15 -9.26 -1.52
C LEU A 81 20.06 -9.30 -2.75
N GLY A 82 19.53 -9.69 -3.92
CA GLY A 82 20.30 -9.71 -5.16
C GLY A 82 20.90 -8.35 -5.52
N LYS A 83 20.11 -7.27 -5.36
CA LYS A 83 20.57 -5.90 -5.64
C LYS A 83 21.69 -5.46 -4.71
N CYS A 84 21.66 -5.88 -3.44
CA CYS A 84 22.75 -5.61 -2.50
C CYS A 84 24.05 -6.32 -2.89
N LEU A 85 23.95 -7.54 -3.42
CA LEU A 85 25.12 -8.33 -3.83
C LEU A 85 25.78 -7.81 -5.12
N GLU A 86 25.01 -7.11 -5.96
CA GLU A 86 25.53 -6.43 -7.16
C GLU A 86 26.34 -5.16 -6.84
N GLN A 87 26.20 -4.59 -5.63
CA GLN A 87 26.90 -3.36 -5.26
C GLN A 87 28.35 -3.61 -4.87
N SER A 88 29.26 -2.79 -5.42
CA SER A 88 30.68 -2.78 -5.05
C SER A 88 31.04 -1.76 -3.97
N TYR A 89 30.13 -0.85 -3.63
CA TYR A 89 30.35 0.23 -2.66
C TYR A 89 30.16 -0.25 -1.21
N GLY A 90 30.89 0.36 -0.27
CA GLY A 90 30.82 0.05 1.17
C GLY A 90 31.13 -1.40 1.60
N ASN A 91 31.58 -2.25 0.67
CA ASN A 91 31.68 -3.71 0.85
C ASN A 91 30.37 -4.33 1.35
N LEU A 92 29.22 -3.82 0.89
CA LEU A 92 27.89 -4.23 1.36
C LEU A 92 27.68 -5.74 1.22
N ALA A 93 28.07 -6.32 0.09
CA ALA A 93 27.96 -7.76 -0.16
C ALA A 93 28.76 -8.59 0.87
N GLY A 94 29.98 -8.16 1.22
CA GLY A 94 30.80 -8.81 2.24
C GLY A 94 30.18 -8.71 3.63
N ARG A 95 29.69 -7.51 4.01
CA ARG A 95 29.03 -7.29 5.31
C ARG A 95 27.76 -8.12 5.46
N ILE A 96 26.94 -8.19 4.42
CA ILE A 96 25.74 -9.05 4.43
C ILE A 96 26.16 -10.51 4.58
N LYS A 97 27.18 -10.96 3.86
CA LYS A 97 27.65 -12.35 3.98
C LYS A 97 28.06 -12.70 5.43
N ASP A 98 28.72 -11.77 6.13
CA ASP A 98 29.28 -12.04 7.46
C ASP A 98 28.26 -11.84 8.60
N CYS A 99 27.26 -10.97 8.41
CA CYS A 99 26.35 -10.52 9.47
C CYS A 99 24.85 -10.75 9.17
N ARG A 100 24.50 -11.57 8.18
CA ARG A 100 23.11 -11.85 7.82
C ARG A 100 22.42 -12.74 8.84
N VAL A 101 21.23 -12.32 9.25
CA VAL A 101 20.27 -13.11 10.00
C VAL A 101 19.01 -13.26 9.17
N ASP A 102 18.63 -14.50 8.87
CA ASP A 102 17.41 -14.78 8.11
C ASP A 102 16.20 -14.86 9.04
N ILE A 103 15.20 -14.01 8.79
CA ILE A 103 13.90 -14.09 9.45
C ILE A 103 13.00 -14.99 8.59
N THR A 104 12.91 -16.25 8.99
CA THR A 104 12.01 -17.24 8.35
C THR A 104 10.59 -17.12 8.91
N PRO A 105 9.58 -17.66 8.21
CA PRO A 105 8.23 -17.73 8.77
C PRO A 105 8.20 -18.40 10.14
N LEU A 106 7.30 -17.94 11.02
CA LEU A 106 7.16 -18.47 12.37
C LEU A 106 6.88 -19.99 12.36
N THR A 107 7.58 -20.70 13.23
CA THR A 107 7.33 -22.10 13.53
C THR A 107 6.00 -22.27 14.30
N ASP A 108 5.50 -23.50 14.39
CA ASP A 108 4.26 -23.78 15.14
C ASP A 108 4.38 -23.40 16.62
N SER A 109 5.55 -23.62 17.22
CA SER A 109 5.83 -23.24 18.61
C SER A 109 5.91 -21.73 18.78
N GLU A 110 6.47 -21.00 17.83
CA GLU A 110 6.49 -19.53 17.90
C GLU A 110 5.09 -18.94 17.68
N LEU A 111 4.26 -19.55 16.82
CA LEU A 111 2.85 -19.19 16.71
C LEU A 111 2.08 -19.43 18.01
N ASP A 112 2.38 -20.52 18.72
CA ASP A 112 1.82 -20.76 20.05
C ASP A 112 2.19 -19.63 21.02
N GLU A 113 3.43 -19.16 21.00
CA GLU A 113 3.85 -18.05 21.83
C GLU A 113 3.18 -16.72 21.44
N VAL A 114 3.13 -16.43 20.13
CA VAL A 114 2.50 -15.21 19.58
C VAL A 114 1.01 -15.13 19.94
N ILE A 115 0.31 -16.27 19.97
CA ILE A 115 -1.11 -16.32 20.35
C ILE A 115 -1.30 -16.22 21.87
N ASN A 116 -0.49 -16.95 22.66
CA ASN A 116 -0.73 -17.08 24.09
C ASN A 116 -0.10 -15.99 24.96
N LYS A 117 1.12 -15.55 24.65
CA LYS A 117 1.85 -14.59 25.50
C LYS A 117 1.11 -13.24 25.63
N PRO A 118 0.54 -12.65 24.58
CA PRO A 118 -0.23 -11.39 24.72
C PRO A 118 -1.49 -11.54 25.58
N ALA A 119 -2.15 -12.70 25.56
CA ALA A 119 -3.28 -12.95 26.46
C ALA A 119 -2.81 -13.09 27.92
N ALA A 120 -1.68 -13.78 28.13
CA ALA A 120 -1.13 -14.02 29.47
C ALA A 120 -0.68 -12.73 30.17
N THR A 121 -0.17 -11.72 29.44
CA THR A 121 0.24 -10.43 30.02
C THR A 121 -0.94 -9.65 30.63
N VAL A 122 -2.17 -9.91 30.18
CA VAL A 122 -3.40 -9.33 30.73
C VAL A 122 -4.18 -10.31 31.63
N GLY A 123 -3.56 -11.43 32.02
CA GLY A 123 -4.14 -12.42 32.93
C GLY A 123 -5.14 -13.38 32.30
N LEU A 124 -5.17 -13.49 30.96
CA LEU A 124 -6.04 -14.38 30.21
C LEU A 124 -5.29 -15.59 29.64
N GLN A 125 -6.04 -16.64 29.32
CA GLN A 125 -5.56 -17.80 28.57
C GLN A 125 -6.31 -17.90 27.24
N VAL A 126 -5.69 -18.46 26.21
CA VAL A 126 -6.40 -18.84 24.97
C VAL A 126 -6.81 -20.30 25.09
N ALA A 127 -8.08 -20.61 24.81
CA ALA A 127 -8.54 -22.00 24.84
C ALA A 127 -7.77 -22.85 23.79
N PRO A 128 -7.33 -24.08 24.12
CA PRO A 128 -6.50 -24.89 23.21
C PRO A 128 -7.14 -25.13 21.83
N TYR A 129 -8.47 -25.30 21.78
CA TYR A 129 -9.19 -25.45 20.53
C TYR A 129 -9.13 -24.16 19.67
N LEU A 130 -9.32 -22.99 20.30
CA LEU A 130 -9.22 -21.71 19.62
C LEU A 130 -7.80 -21.46 19.09
N GLN A 131 -6.77 -21.75 19.90
CA GLN A 131 -5.38 -21.64 19.50
C GLN A 131 -5.09 -22.44 18.22
N ASN A 132 -5.51 -23.71 18.17
CA ASN A 132 -5.32 -24.54 16.97
C ASN A 132 -6.04 -23.96 15.74
N ARG A 133 -7.27 -23.46 15.92
CA ARG A 133 -8.01 -22.79 14.84
C ARG A 133 -7.33 -21.53 14.31
N LEU A 134 -6.78 -20.71 15.20
CA LEU A 134 -6.03 -19.50 14.81
C LEU A 134 -4.74 -19.87 14.04
N LYS A 135 -4.05 -20.93 14.44
CA LYS A 135 -2.87 -21.45 13.71
C LYS A 135 -3.20 -21.96 12.32
N GLU A 136 -4.30 -22.70 12.17
CA GLU A 136 -4.77 -23.18 10.86
C GLU A 136 -5.00 -22.00 9.89
N HIS A 137 -5.70 -20.95 10.34
CA HIS A 137 -5.94 -19.76 9.51
C HIS A 137 -4.66 -19.04 9.06
N ILE A 138 -3.64 -18.95 9.93
CA ILE A 138 -2.38 -18.28 9.56
C ILE A 138 -1.60 -19.09 8.53
N LYS A 139 -1.63 -20.42 8.64
CA LYS A 139 -0.96 -21.32 7.68
C LYS A 139 -1.57 -21.23 6.28
N GLU A 140 -2.88 -21.03 6.19
CA GLU A 140 -3.60 -20.86 4.92
C GLU A 140 -3.37 -19.49 4.27
N ALA A 141 -3.00 -18.48 5.06
CA ALA A 141 -2.73 -17.12 4.58
C ALA A 141 -1.43 -16.55 5.20
N PRO A 142 -0.25 -16.90 4.64
CA PRO A 142 1.03 -16.33 5.08
C PRO A 142 1.02 -14.80 5.01
N GLY A 143 1.48 -14.13 6.07
CA GLY A 143 1.44 -12.65 6.19
C GLY A 143 0.20 -12.10 6.91
N SER A 144 -0.62 -12.96 7.51
CA SER A 144 -1.85 -12.61 8.26
C SER A 144 -1.63 -12.29 9.75
N LEU A 145 -0.38 -12.09 10.22
CA LEU A 145 -0.12 -11.74 11.63
C LEU A 145 -0.89 -10.50 12.11
N PRO A 146 -1.01 -9.40 11.31
CA PRO A 146 -1.83 -8.27 11.75
C PRO A 146 -3.33 -8.62 11.83
N LEU A 147 -3.83 -9.55 11.00
CA LEU A 147 -5.21 -10.04 11.11
C LEU A 147 -5.40 -10.90 12.36
N LEU A 148 -4.40 -11.71 12.72
CA LEU A 148 -4.39 -12.45 13.98
C LEU A 148 -4.44 -11.48 15.17
N GLU A 149 -3.58 -10.47 15.18
CA GLU A 149 -3.55 -9.43 16.22
C GLU A 149 -4.92 -8.76 16.36
N TYR A 150 -5.54 -8.40 15.24
CA TYR A 150 -6.86 -7.81 15.24
C TYR A 150 -7.93 -8.76 15.81
N ALA A 151 -7.97 -10.02 15.36
CA ALA A 151 -8.91 -11.01 15.84
C ALA A 151 -8.77 -11.28 17.35
N LEU A 152 -7.53 -11.35 17.86
CA LEU A 152 -7.24 -11.49 19.29
C LEU A 152 -7.67 -10.24 20.08
N THR A 153 -7.51 -9.05 19.50
CA THR A 153 -7.96 -7.79 20.09
C THR A 153 -9.49 -7.73 20.19
N GLU A 154 -10.21 -8.12 19.14
CA GLU A 154 -11.68 -8.18 19.14
C GLU A 154 -12.20 -9.24 20.10
N LEU A 155 -11.55 -10.40 20.17
CA LEU A 155 -11.83 -11.44 21.17
C LEU A 155 -11.71 -10.90 22.59
N TRP A 156 -10.64 -10.16 22.86
CA TRP A 156 -10.44 -9.51 24.14
C TRP A 156 -11.50 -8.45 24.43
N ARG A 157 -11.90 -7.64 23.44
CA ARG A 157 -12.97 -6.63 23.58
C ARG A 157 -14.34 -7.27 23.88
N ASP A 158 -14.70 -8.35 23.19
CA ASP A 158 -15.92 -9.13 23.48
C ASP A 158 -15.87 -9.68 24.91
N TRP A 159 -14.76 -10.32 25.29
CA TRP A 159 -14.56 -10.83 26.63
C TRP A 159 -14.66 -9.72 27.69
N HIS A 160 -13.97 -8.60 27.50
CA HIS A 160 -13.91 -7.49 28.45
C HIS A 160 -15.27 -6.81 28.65
N THR A 161 -16.02 -6.61 27.56
CA THR A 161 -17.40 -6.08 27.61
C THR A 161 -18.30 -7.00 28.44
N ARG A 162 -18.17 -8.31 28.28
CA ARG A 162 -18.98 -9.29 29.04
C ARG A 162 -18.56 -9.37 30.50
N TYR A 163 -17.25 -9.35 30.77
CA TYR A 163 -16.68 -9.32 32.11
C TYR A 163 -17.14 -8.08 32.91
N THR A 164 -17.26 -6.93 32.25
CA THR A 164 -17.69 -5.67 32.90
C THR A 164 -19.21 -5.50 32.98
N SER A 165 -19.95 -6.00 31.99
CA SER A 165 -21.41 -5.81 31.90
C SER A 165 -22.21 -6.88 32.66
N SER A 166 -21.61 -8.05 32.90
CA SER A 166 -22.27 -9.18 33.53
C SER A 166 -21.66 -9.42 34.91
N ASN A 167 -22.49 -9.54 35.94
CA ASN A 167 -22.10 -10.11 37.25
C ASN A 167 -21.77 -11.63 37.14
N ALA A 168 -21.38 -12.09 35.94
CA ALA A 168 -21.35 -13.48 35.53
C ALA A 168 -19.92 -14.01 35.47
N ASP A 169 -19.84 -15.32 35.63
CA ASP A 169 -18.68 -16.21 35.66
C ASP A 169 -17.95 -16.27 34.30
N VAL A 170 -17.55 -15.10 33.77
CA VAL A 170 -16.75 -15.01 32.56
C VAL A 170 -15.33 -15.37 32.97
N GLY A 171 -14.97 -16.64 32.83
CA GLY A 171 -13.63 -17.14 33.16
C GLY A 171 -12.53 -16.36 32.43
N ASN A 172 -11.31 -16.45 32.94
CA ASN A 172 -10.12 -15.78 32.40
C ASN A 172 -9.59 -16.48 31.13
N GLN A 173 -10.48 -16.77 30.17
CA GLN A 173 -10.14 -17.49 28.95
C GLN A 173 -10.84 -16.90 27.72
N LEU A 174 -10.08 -16.70 26.66
CA LEU A 174 -10.58 -16.43 25.31
C LEU A 174 -11.01 -17.75 24.69
N THR A 175 -12.29 -17.88 24.34
CA THR A 175 -12.89 -19.15 23.90
C THR A 175 -13.28 -19.13 22.43
N PHE A 176 -13.48 -20.34 21.89
CA PHE A 176 -13.99 -20.50 20.53
C PHE A 176 -15.40 -19.93 20.37
N GLU A 177 -16.27 -19.97 21.39
CA GLU A 177 -17.59 -19.31 21.27
C GLU A 177 -17.45 -17.80 21.16
N GLY A 178 -16.45 -17.19 21.83
CA GLY A 178 -16.12 -15.78 21.61
C GLY A 178 -15.64 -15.51 20.20
N TYR A 179 -14.81 -16.41 19.68
CA TYR A 179 -14.29 -16.31 18.32
C TYR A 179 -15.41 -16.39 17.28
N ASP A 180 -16.36 -17.31 17.46
CA ASP A 180 -17.53 -17.45 16.60
C ASP A 180 -18.46 -16.23 16.69
N ARG A 181 -18.68 -15.68 17.89
CA ARG A 181 -19.47 -14.43 18.08
C ARG A 181 -18.86 -13.23 17.36
N ILE A 182 -17.53 -13.09 17.36
CA ILE A 182 -16.89 -12.01 16.61
C ILE A 182 -16.92 -12.26 15.09
N GLY A 183 -17.25 -13.47 14.65
CA GLY A 183 -17.29 -13.90 13.25
C GLY A 183 -15.96 -14.47 12.75
N GLY A 184 -15.08 -14.88 13.66
CA GLY A 184 -13.71 -15.29 13.40
C GLY A 184 -12.85 -14.15 12.85
N VAL A 185 -11.67 -14.48 12.30
CA VAL A 185 -10.78 -13.51 11.63
C VAL A 185 -11.50 -12.78 10.49
N ALA A 186 -12.28 -13.51 9.69
CA ALA A 186 -13.04 -12.98 8.57
C ALA A 186 -14.08 -11.94 8.99
N GLY A 187 -14.93 -12.28 9.97
CA GLY A 187 -15.98 -11.39 10.47
C GLY A 187 -15.42 -10.21 11.25
N ALA A 188 -14.30 -10.39 11.94
CA ALA A 188 -13.58 -9.29 12.58
C ALA A 188 -13.14 -8.26 11.51
N LEU A 189 -12.44 -8.70 10.47
CA LEU A 189 -12.00 -7.82 9.37
C LEU A 189 -13.18 -7.11 8.69
N GLU A 190 -14.27 -7.83 8.43
CA GLU A 190 -15.48 -7.26 7.88
C GLU A 190 -16.08 -6.17 8.79
N LYS A 191 -16.17 -6.42 10.11
CA LYS A 191 -16.65 -5.41 11.07
C LYS A 191 -15.77 -4.17 11.07
N GLN A 192 -14.45 -4.33 10.99
CA GLN A 192 -13.52 -3.21 10.92
C GLN A 192 -13.72 -2.38 9.65
N ALA A 193 -13.78 -3.05 8.50
CA ALA A 193 -13.98 -2.40 7.21
C ALA A 193 -15.34 -1.66 7.16
N ASN A 194 -16.40 -2.29 7.68
CA ASN A 194 -17.71 -1.67 7.83
C ASN A 194 -17.67 -0.47 8.77
N ALA A 195 -17.04 -0.57 9.95
CA ALA A 195 -16.96 0.53 10.90
C ALA A 195 -16.25 1.76 10.31
N VAL A 196 -15.16 1.57 9.56
CA VAL A 196 -14.48 2.69 8.89
C VAL A 196 -15.37 3.29 7.80
N TYR A 197 -16.01 2.46 6.97
CA TYR A 197 -16.93 2.91 5.92
C TYR A 197 -18.14 3.67 6.49
N GLU A 198 -18.73 3.18 7.58
CA GLU A 198 -19.86 3.79 8.28
C GLU A 198 -19.46 5.07 9.02
N SER A 199 -18.21 5.20 9.45
CA SER A 199 -17.70 6.45 10.05
C SER A 199 -17.75 7.66 9.11
N PHE A 200 -17.99 7.44 7.81
CA PHE A 200 -18.17 8.47 6.80
C PHE A 200 -19.63 8.64 6.36
N ALA A 201 -20.61 8.01 7.02
CA ALA A 201 -22.02 8.00 6.59
C ALA A 201 -22.66 9.38 6.42
N GLU A 202 -22.18 10.40 7.14
CA GLU A 202 -22.65 11.78 7.01
C GLU A 202 -22.14 12.49 5.73
N SER A 203 -21.16 11.90 5.04
CA SER A 203 -20.57 12.45 3.81
C SER A 203 -20.58 11.41 2.69
N ALA A 204 -21.61 11.48 1.84
CA ALA A 204 -21.75 10.61 0.67
C ALA A 204 -20.52 10.66 -0.25
N VAL A 205 -19.87 11.82 -0.36
CA VAL A 205 -18.63 11.98 -1.14
C VAL A 205 -17.48 11.18 -0.53
N LYS A 206 -17.28 11.24 0.79
CA LYS A 206 -16.23 10.45 1.46
C LYS A 206 -16.52 8.95 1.40
N GLN A 207 -17.77 8.52 1.54
CA GLN A 207 -18.14 7.11 1.34
C GLN A 207 -17.89 6.65 -0.10
N GLY A 208 -18.23 7.48 -1.09
CA GLY A 208 -17.90 7.21 -2.49
C GLY A 208 -16.40 7.07 -2.72
N LEU A 209 -15.59 7.90 -2.05
CA LEU A 209 -14.13 7.81 -2.09
C LEU A 209 -13.61 6.50 -1.48
N VAL A 210 -14.13 6.06 -0.33
CA VAL A 210 -13.77 4.76 0.26
C VAL A 210 -14.06 3.62 -0.73
N GLN A 211 -15.26 3.60 -1.30
CA GLN A 211 -15.63 2.60 -2.31
C GLN A 211 -14.66 2.63 -3.50
N ARG A 212 -14.34 3.83 -4.02
CA ARG A 212 -13.41 4.00 -5.13
C ARG A 212 -12.03 3.47 -4.79
N ILE A 213 -11.48 3.83 -3.62
CA ILE A 213 -10.15 3.34 -3.17
C ILE A 213 -10.12 1.82 -3.25
N PHE A 214 -11.06 1.12 -2.59
CA PHE A 214 -11.02 -0.34 -2.56
C PHE A 214 -11.20 -1.01 -3.92
N LEU A 215 -12.02 -0.45 -4.82
CA LEU A 215 -12.17 -0.99 -6.18
C LEU A 215 -10.91 -0.81 -7.05
N GLU A 216 -10.11 0.22 -6.77
CA GLU A 216 -8.85 0.48 -7.47
C GLU A 216 -7.72 -0.43 -6.96
N LEU A 217 -7.74 -0.76 -5.66
CA LEU A 217 -6.75 -1.63 -5.02
C LEU A 217 -6.95 -3.13 -5.27
N VAL A 218 -7.96 -3.51 -6.04
CA VAL A 218 -8.27 -4.92 -6.37
C VAL A 218 -8.18 -5.15 -7.87
N GLN A 219 -7.50 -6.20 -8.29
CA GLN A 219 -7.51 -6.70 -9.65
C GLN A 219 -8.50 -7.86 -9.77
N PRO A 220 -9.66 -7.69 -10.45
CA PRO A 220 -10.56 -8.80 -10.70
C PRO A 220 -9.89 -9.86 -11.58
N GLY A 221 -9.99 -11.13 -11.18
CA GLY A 221 -9.60 -12.25 -12.03
C GLY A 221 -10.69 -12.56 -13.05
N GLU A 222 -10.32 -12.82 -14.31
CA GLU A 222 -11.27 -13.29 -15.34
C GLU A 222 -11.71 -14.74 -15.08
N GLU A 223 -10.77 -15.61 -14.68
CA GLU A 223 -11.00 -17.02 -14.31
C GLU A 223 -10.27 -17.42 -13.01
N THR A 224 -9.66 -16.46 -12.32
CA THR A 224 -8.90 -16.65 -11.07
C THR A 224 -9.52 -15.87 -9.92
N GLU A 225 -9.03 -16.09 -8.70
CA GLU A 225 -9.39 -15.24 -7.57
C GLU A 225 -9.02 -13.78 -7.81
N ASP A 226 -9.79 -12.87 -7.21
CA ASP A 226 -9.50 -11.44 -7.20
C ASP A 226 -8.26 -11.18 -6.32
N THR A 227 -7.28 -10.45 -6.83
CA THR A 227 -6.00 -10.21 -6.16
C THR A 227 -5.81 -8.74 -5.80
N ARG A 228 -4.89 -8.42 -4.89
CA ARG A 228 -4.57 -7.01 -4.59
C ARG A 228 -3.70 -6.38 -5.68
N ARG A 229 -3.81 -5.06 -5.82
CA ARG A 229 -3.01 -4.22 -6.72
C ARG A 229 -2.52 -2.98 -5.98
N GLN A 230 -1.34 -2.49 -6.38
CA GLN A 230 -0.79 -1.20 -5.98
C GLN A 230 -1.31 -0.07 -6.89
N VAL A 231 -1.68 1.05 -6.29
CA VAL A 231 -2.18 2.25 -6.99
C VAL A 231 -1.45 3.49 -6.50
N LEU A 232 -1.04 4.36 -7.42
CA LEU A 232 -0.42 5.64 -7.06
C LEU A 232 -1.46 6.57 -6.45
N LYS A 233 -1.15 7.19 -5.30
CA LYS A 233 -2.02 8.16 -4.61
C LYS A 233 -2.54 9.25 -5.54
N ARG A 234 -1.66 9.79 -6.40
CA ARG A 234 -2.02 10.83 -7.38
C ARG A 234 -3.10 10.42 -8.37
N GLU A 235 -3.26 9.13 -8.67
CA GLU A 235 -4.31 8.63 -9.57
C GLU A 235 -5.70 8.67 -8.92
N LEU A 236 -5.76 8.72 -7.59
CA LEU A 236 -6.99 8.83 -6.83
C LEU A 236 -7.46 10.29 -6.69
N ILE A 237 -6.57 11.26 -6.86
CA ILE A 237 -6.89 12.69 -6.81
C ILE A 237 -7.77 13.06 -8.02
N SER A 238 -8.85 13.79 -7.75
CA SER A 238 -9.79 14.28 -8.76
C SER A 238 -10.50 15.54 -8.28
N GLU A 239 -11.27 16.21 -9.15
CA GLU A 239 -12.09 17.37 -8.75
C GLU A 239 -13.12 17.00 -7.67
N VAL A 240 -13.67 15.79 -7.74
CA VAL A 240 -14.64 15.26 -6.76
C VAL A 240 -13.95 14.82 -5.46
N HIS A 241 -12.70 14.36 -5.55
CA HIS A 241 -11.91 13.88 -4.42
C HIS A 241 -10.56 14.62 -4.36
N PRO A 242 -10.55 15.84 -3.79
CA PRO A 242 -9.31 16.61 -3.59
C PRO A 242 -8.34 15.89 -2.66
N GLU A 243 -7.05 16.23 -2.78
CA GLU A 243 -5.99 15.57 -2.02
C GLU A 243 -6.21 15.60 -0.49
N ALA A 244 -6.64 16.75 0.05
CA ALA A 244 -6.90 16.87 1.50
C ALA A 244 -8.00 15.89 1.99
N MET A 245 -9.01 15.61 1.16
CA MET A 245 -10.04 14.63 1.49
C MET A 245 -9.50 13.19 1.38
N LEU A 246 -8.68 12.94 0.36
CA LEU A 246 -8.01 11.66 0.19
C LEU A 246 -7.11 11.35 1.38
N ASP A 247 -6.34 12.31 1.87
CA ASP A 247 -5.46 12.15 3.03
C ASP A 247 -6.25 11.86 4.32
N GLU A 248 -7.38 12.55 4.53
CA GLU A 248 -8.24 12.27 5.67
C GLU A 248 -8.80 10.84 5.64
N VAL A 249 -9.28 10.39 4.47
CA VAL A 249 -9.84 9.05 4.30
C VAL A 249 -8.75 7.98 4.42
N LEU A 250 -7.59 8.18 3.78
CA LEU A 250 -6.46 7.26 3.87
C LEU A 250 -5.93 7.18 5.30
N GLY A 251 -5.85 8.28 6.04
CA GLY A 251 -5.44 8.28 7.44
C GLY A 251 -6.26 7.31 8.30
N LYS A 252 -7.59 7.34 8.17
CA LYS A 252 -8.46 6.37 8.88
C LYS A 252 -8.30 4.94 8.38
N LEU A 253 -8.12 4.73 7.07
CA LEU A 253 -7.93 3.40 6.51
C LEU A 253 -6.60 2.77 6.96
N VAL A 254 -5.53 3.57 7.07
CA VAL A 254 -4.21 3.16 7.57
C VAL A 254 -4.25 2.90 9.07
N GLU A 255 -4.90 3.77 9.85
CA GLU A 255 -5.11 3.56 11.30
C GLU A 255 -5.87 2.26 11.57
N ALA A 256 -6.88 1.97 10.75
CA ALA A 256 -7.61 0.71 10.76
C ALA A 256 -6.86 -0.45 10.07
N ARG A 257 -5.63 -0.25 9.58
CA ARG A 257 -4.83 -1.27 8.89
C ARG A 257 -5.55 -1.98 7.74
N LEU A 258 -6.45 -1.28 7.05
CA LEU A 258 -7.14 -1.81 5.87
C LEU A 258 -6.30 -1.60 4.60
N VAL A 259 -5.51 -0.52 4.59
CA VAL A 259 -4.57 -0.18 3.51
C VAL A 259 -3.20 0.13 4.11
N VAL A 260 -2.17 -0.03 3.28
CA VAL A 260 -0.80 0.38 3.55
C VAL A 260 -0.39 1.37 2.48
N THR A 261 0.40 2.36 2.88
CA THR A 261 1.00 3.35 1.98
C THR A 261 2.51 3.20 2.01
N ASP A 262 3.14 3.27 0.85
CA ASP A 262 4.60 3.14 0.71
C ASP A 262 5.11 4.23 -0.23
N GLU A 263 6.31 4.74 0.02
CA GLU A 263 6.93 5.74 -0.86
C GLU A 263 7.75 5.02 -1.94
N VAL A 264 7.28 5.07 -3.19
CA VAL A 264 7.91 4.42 -4.34
C VAL A 264 8.24 5.47 -5.42
N PRO A 265 9.34 6.21 -5.25
CA PRO A 265 9.96 7.05 -6.26
C PRO A 265 9.95 6.48 -7.66
N MET A 266 9.51 7.34 -8.57
CA MET A 266 9.52 7.12 -10.00
C MET A 266 10.39 8.18 -10.68
N GLU A 267 10.84 7.92 -11.90
CA GLU A 267 11.69 8.85 -12.67
C GLU A 267 11.08 10.25 -12.79
N ASN A 268 9.75 10.34 -12.85
CA ASN A 268 9.00 11.59 -12.99
C ASN A 268 8.37 12.10 -11.69
N ASP A 269 8.52 11.37 -10.58
CA ASP A 269 7.84 11.66 -9.31
C ASP A 269 8.60 11.01 -8.15
N PRO A 270 9.60 11.71 -7.56
CA PRO A 270 10.48 11.14 -6.56
C PRO A 270 9.78 10.86 -5.21
N ASN A 271 8.64 11.49 -4.94
CA ASN A 271 7.87 11.31 -3.71
C ASN A 271 6.54 10.59 -3.98
N ALA A 272 6.52 9.72 -4.99
CA ALA A 272 5.30 9.05 -5.39
C ALA A 272 4.86 8.05 -4.30
N VAL A 273 3.70 8.28 -3.72
CA VAL A 273 3.10 7.36 -2.73
C VAL A 273 2.28 6.31 -3.47
N VAL A 274 2.54 5.03 -3.21
CA VAL A 274 1.67 3.92 -3.60
C VAL A 274 0.79 3.50 -2.43
N ILE A 275 -0.40 3.01 -2.77
CA ILE A 275 -1.40 2.52 -1.82
C ILE A 275 -1.70 1.07 -2.21
N GLU A 276 -1.79 0.19 -1.23
CA GLU A 276 -2.21 -1.21 -1.41
C GLU A 276 -3.10 -1.69 -0.26
N LEU A 277 -3.81 -2.80 -0.48
CA LEU A 277 -4.49 -3.49 0.61
C LEU A 277 -3.47 -4.09 1.56
N ALA A 278 -3.69 -3.88 2.86
CA ALA A 278 -2.90 -4.52 3.90
C ALA A 278 -2.98 -6.05 3.77
N HIS A 279 -4.17 -6.58 3.47
CA HIS A 279 -4.40 -8.01 3.31
C HIS A 279 -5.40 -8.35 2.20
N GLU A 280 -5.12 -9.39 1.42
CA GLU A 280 -6.07 -9.94 0.42
C GLU A 280 -7.31 -10.57 1.06
N ALA A 281 -7.23 -10.92 2.35
CA ALA A 281 -8.37 -11.36 3.14
C ALA A 281 -9.53 -10.35 3.09
N THR A 282 -9.25 -9.06 2.95
CA THR A 282 -10.28 -8.00 2.81
C THR A 282 -11.14 -8.23 1.57
N ILE A 283 -10.54 -8.68 0.47
CA ILE A 283 -11.23 -8.99 -0.79
C ILE A 283 -12.16 -10.19 -0.61
N ARG A 284 -11.69 -11.23 0.09
CA ARG A 284 -12.42 -12.50 0.24
C ARG A 284 -13.58 -12.41 1.24
N HIS A 285 -13.38 -11.67 2.34
CA HIS A 285 -14.26 -11.72 3.50
C HIS A 285 -15.17 -10.50 3.66
N TRP A 286 -14.83 -9.35 3.08
CA TRP A 286 -15.70 -8.18 3.19
C TRP A 286 -16.83 -8.22 2.17
N GLN A 287 -18.06 -8.49 2.61
CA GLN A 287 -19.21 -8.69 1.72
C GLN A 287 -19.53 -7.43 0.91
N GLN A 288 -19.39 -6.26 1.52
CA GLN A 288 -19.66 -4.99 0.87
C GLN A 288 -18.69 -4.73 -0.31
N LEU A 289 -17.39 -5.02 -0.13
CA LEU A 289 -16.42 -4.92 -1.22
C LEU A 289 -16.72 -5.90 -2.35
N ARG A 290 -17.08 -7.15 -2.01
CA ARG A 290 -17.47 -8.15 -3.02
C ARG A 290 -18.71 -7.73 -3.79
N TYR A 291 -19.70 -7.14 -3.12
CA TYR A 291 -20.87 -6.57 -3.77
C TYR A 291 -20.47 -5.47 -4.78
N TRP A 292 -19.60 -4.54 -4.38
CA TRP A 292 -19.10 -3.50 -5.27
C TRP A 292 -18.32 -4.06 -6.45
N LEU A 293 -17.40 -4.99 -6.20
CA LEU A 293 -16.60 -5.64 -7.24
C LEU A 293 -17.49 -6.33 -8.25
N ASN A 294 -18.50 -7.09 -7.82
CA ASN A 294 -19.45 -7.73 -8.72
C ASN A 294 -20.29 -6.73 -9.51
N LYS A 295 -20.73 -5.64 -8.89
CA LYS A 295 -21.50 -4.58 -9.54
C LYS A 295 -20.69 -3.85 -10.62
N HIS A 296 -19.39 -3.66 -10.41
CA HIS A 296 -18.51 -2.89 -11.28
C HIS A 296 -17.53 -3.75 -12.09
N ARG A 297 -17.65 -5.09 -12.04
CA ARG A 297 -16.69 -6.06 -12.61
C ARG A 297 -16.40 -5.83 -14.09
N GLN A 298 -17.43 -5.49 -14.88
CA GLN A 298 -17.31 -5.24 -16.32
C GLN A 298 -16.74 -3.86 -16.65
N ASP A 299 -16.90 -2.88 -15.75
CA ASP A 299 -16.53 -1.50 -16.00
C ASP A 299 -15.08 -1.19 -15.54
N LEU A 300 -14.59 -1.87 -14.51
CA LEU A 300 -13.23 -1.67 -13.98
C LEU A 300 -12.12 -1.86 -15.03
N PRO A 301 -12.14 -2.91 -15.89
CA PRO A 301 -11.15 -3.05 -16.95
C PRO A 301 -11.18 -1.88 -17.95
N ILE A 302 -12.38 -1.38 -18.29
CA ILE A 302 -12.55 -0.26 -19.22
C ILE A 302 -11.96 1.01 -18.62
N ILE A 303 -12.29 1.34 -17.37
CA ILE A 303 -11.75 2.51 -16.66
C ILE A 303 -10.22 2.45 -16.61
N ARG A 304 -9.66 1.27 -16.35
CA ARG A 304 -8.20 1.06 -16.32
C ARG A 304 -7.55 1.23 -17.68
N GLN A 305 -8.15 0.66 -18.72
CA GLN A 305 -7.64 0.81 -20.07
C GLN A 305 -7.66 2.29 -20.49
N LEU A 306 -8.73 3.03 -20.18
CA LEU A 306 -8.82 4.46 -20.47
C LEU A 306 -7.72 5.26 -19.76
N ARG A 307 -7.38 4.92 -18.52
CA ARG A 307 -6.25 5.55 -17.82
C ARG A 307 -4.92 5.22 -18.49
N ALA A 308 -4.69 3.95 -18.83
CA ALA A 308 -3.47 3.55 -19.52
C ALA A 308 -3.31 4.25 -20.89
N ASP A 309 -4.40 4.36 -21.65
CA ASP A 309 -4.46 5.10 -22.91
C ASP A 309 -4.17 6.60 -22.69
N THR A 310 -4.76 7.19 -21.64
CA THR A 310 -4.53 8.59 -21.26
C THR A 310 -3.06 8.84 -20.92
N SER A 311 -2.45 7.98 -20.10
CA SER A 311 -1.03 8.08 -19.77
C SER A 311 -0.15 7.93 -21.01
N THR A 312 -0.49 7.00 -21.92
CA THR A 312 0.21 6.81 -23.19
C THR A 312 0.13 8.07 -24.06
N TRP A 313 -1.05 8.69 -24.17
CA TRP A 313 -1.24 9.93 -24.92
C TRP A 313 -0.45 11.10 -24.31
N GLN A 314 -0.41 11.22 -22.98
CA GLN A 314 0.37 12.26 -22.30
C GLN A 314 1.88 12.09 -22.51
N ILE A 315 2.41 10.88 -22.36
CA ILE A 315 3.84 10.58 -22.57
C ILE A 315 4.24 10.89 -24.03
N ASN A 316 3.35 10.64 -24.98
CA ASN A 316 3.59 10.91 -26.39
C ASN A 316 3.24 12.34 -26.83
N HIS A 317 3.33 13.31 -25.92
CA HIS A 317 3.10 14.73 -26.18
C HIS A 317 1.76 15.03 -26.87
N GLN A 318 0.71 14.32 -26.46
CA GLN A 318 -0.68 14.54 -26.89
C GLN A 318 -0.93 14.40 -28.40
N GLN A 319 -0.12 13.60 -29.11
CA GLN A 319 -0.30 13.37 -30.55
C GLN A 319 -1.65 12.71 -30.88
N SER A 320 -2.31 13.20 -31.94
CA SER A 320 -3.66 12.77 -32.35
C SER A 320 -3.77 11.27 -32.68
N LYS A 321 -2.68 10.61 -33.08
CA LYS A 321 -2.67 9.18 -33.42
C LYS A 321 -2.93 8.23 -32.23
N TYR A 322 -2.84 8.74 -31.00
CA TYR A 322 -3.12 7.99 -29.77
C TYR A 322 -4.53 8.26 -29.23
N LEU A 323 -5.32 9.10 -29.89
CA LEU A 323 -6.71 9.38 -29.50
C LEU A 323 -7.61 8.17 -29.78
N LEU A 324 -8.70 8.08 -29.03
CA LEU A 324 -9.69 7.02 -29.21
C LEU A 324 -10.52 7.26 -30.47
N VAL A 325 -10.84 6.18 -31.18
CA VAL A 325 -11.66 6.20 -32.41
C VAL A 325 -12.68 5.06 -32.42
N GLY A 326 -13.79 5.27 -33.12
CA GLY A 326 -14.85 4.28 -33.35
C GLY A 326 -15.42 3.71 -32.05
N ALA A 327 -15.65 2.40 -32.00
CA ALA A 327 -16.27 1.72 -30.87
C ALA A 327 -15.58 1.95 -29.51
N ARG A 328 -14.25 2.22 -29.50
CA ARG A 328 -13.53 2.56 -28.26
C ARG A 328 -13.87 3.94 -27.72
N LEU A 329 -14.14 4.91 -28.61
CA LEU A 329 -14.56 6.25 -28.23
C LEU A 329 -16.00 6.23 -27.68
N ASP A 330 -16.90 5.48 -28.30
CA ASP A 330 -18.28 5.34 -27.84
C ASP A 330 -18.35 4.73 -26.43
N ALA A 331 -17.62 3.63 -26.21
CA ALA A 331 -17.51 2.99 -24.89
C ALA A 331 -16.88 3.92 -23.84
N ALA A 332 -15.91 4.75 -24.24
CA ALA A 332 -15.29 5.73 -23.36
C ALA A 332 -16.27 6.82 -22.93
N LEU A 333 -17.06 7.36 -23.86
CA LEU A 333 -18.06 8.39 -23.59
C LEU A 333 -19.17 7.87 -22.67
N GLU A 334 -19.64 6.64 -22.88
CA GLU A 334 -20.62 6.00 -22.01
C GLU A 334 -20.06 5.78 -20.60
N CYS A 335 -18.81 5.32 -20.51
CA CYS A 335 -18.11 5.13 -19.25
C CYS A 335 -17.93 6.45 -18.48
N VAL A 336 -17.46 7.51 -19.16
CA VAL A 336 -17.29 8.84 -18.54
C VAL A 336 -18.63 9.34 -17.99
N LYS A 337 -19.70 9.26 -18.78
CA LYS A 337 -21.04 9.69 -18.36
C LYS A 337 -21.55 8.93 -17.13
N LYS A 338 -21.26 7.62 -17.05
CA LYS A 338 -21.71 6.75 -15.94
C LYS A 338 -20.92 6.97 -14.65
N TYR A 339 -19.66 7.38 -14.75
CA TYR A 339 -18.70 7.32 -13.65
C TYR A 339 -18.10 8.66 -13.21
N GLN A 340 -18.41 9.75 -13.93
CA GLN A 340 -17.96 11.10 -13.60
C GLN A 340 -18.45 11.56 -12.23
N GLU A 341 -19.74 11.39 -11.93
CA GLU A 341 -20.34 11.81 -10.64
C GLU A 341 -19.85 10.95 -9.46
N LEU A 342 -19.42 9.72 -9.73
CA LEU A 342 -18.85 8.81 -8.74
C LEU A 342 -17.34 9.06 -8.52
N GLY A 343 -16.76 10.03 -9.24
CA GLY A 343 -15.37 10.42 -9.11
C GLY A 343 -14.36 9.39 -9.63
N TYR A 344 -14.75 8.35 -10.36
CA TYR A 344 -13.82 7.33 -10.89
C TYR A 344 -13.01 7.81 -12.11
N ILE A 345 -13.44 8.89 -12.74
CA ILE A 345 -12.80 9.49 -13.91
C ILE A 345 -11.96 10.68 -13.45
N SER A 346 -10.65 10.63 -13.67
CA SER A 346 -9.77 11.77 -13.39
C SER A 346 -9.94 12.85 -14.46
N HIS A 347 -9.55 14.09 -14.13
CA HIS A 347 -9.57 15.20 -15.07
C HIS A 347 -8.81 14.87 -16.37
N ASN A 348 -7.65 14.21 -16.25
CA ASN A 348 -6.84 13.81 -17.41
C ASN A 348 -7.59 12.84 -18.34
N VAL A 349 -8.31 11.87 -17.78
CA VAL A 349 -9.11 10.91 -18.56
C VAL A 349 -10.28 11.63 -19.23
N HIS A 350 -10.97 12.52 -18.50
CA HIS A 350 -12.05 13.31 -19.07
C HIS A 350 -11.57 14.15 -20.26
N THR A 351 -10.46 14.88 -20.09
CA THR A 351 -9.85 15.69 -21.15
C THR A 351 -9.41 14.84 -22.34
N PHE A 352 -8.79 13.68 -22.11
CA PHE A 352 -8.39 12.76 -23.19
C PHE A 352 -9.58 12.27 -24.02
N VAL A 353 -10.68 11.88 -23.36
CA VAL A 353 -11.91 11.44 -24.04
C VAL A 353 -12.56 12.60 -24.80
N GLN A 354 -12.59 13.80 -24.21
CA GLN A 354 -13.16 14.99 -24.85
C GLN A 354 -12.36 15.41 -26.09
N VAL A 355 -11.02 15.45 -26.01
CA VAL A 355 -10.17 15.76 -27.17
C VAL A 355 -10.32 14.70 -28.27
N SER A 356 -10.46 13.42 -27.89
CA SER A 356 -10.75 12.34 -28.84
C SER A 356 -12.06 12.58 -29.57
N TYR A 357 -13.10 12.98 -28.85
CA TYR A 357 -14.43 13.27 -29.40
C TYR A 357 -14.45 14.50 -30.32
N GLU A 358 -13.82 15.61 -29.91
CA GLU A 358 -13.72 16.82 -30.70
C GLU A 358 -12.95 16.59 -32.01
N THR A 359 -11.87 15.82 -31.94
CA THR A 359 -11.08 15.43 -33.12
C THR A 359 -11.91 14.58 -34.08
N TRP A 360 -12.66 13.60 -33.57
CA TRP A 360 -13.54 12.77 -34.38
C TRP A 360 -14.62 13.60 -35.11
N ILE A 361 -15.25 14.55 -34.43
CA ILE A 361 -16.22 15.48 -35.05
C ILE A 361 -15.58 16.30 -36.17
N ALA A 362 -14.34 16.79 -35.96
CA ALA A 362 -13.63 17.59 -36.96
C ALA A 362 -13.35 16.76 -38.23
N GLU A 363 -12.92 15.52 -38.09
CA GLU A 363 -12.66 14.60 -39.21
C GLU A 363 -13.94 14.21 -39.98
N GLU A 364 -15.05 13.97 -39.27
CA GLU A 364 -16.37 13.71 -39.87
C GLU A 364 -16.86 14.88 -40.73
N LYS A 365 -16.70 16.11 -40.24
CA LYS A 365 -17.05 17.34 -40.97
C LYS A 365 -16.16 17.54 -42.21
N GLU A 366 -14.87 17.23 -42.10
CA GLU A 366 -13.95 17.34 -43.24
C GLU A 366 -14.24 16.28 -44.33
N LYS A 367 -14.55 15.03 -43.94
CA LYS A 367 -14.96 13.98 -44.87
C LYS A 367 -16.28 14.32 -45.58
N SER A 368 -17.26 14.84 -44.84
CA SER A 368 -18.54 15.29 -45.41
C SER A 368 -18.36 16.49 -46.36
N GLY A 369 -17.48 17.43 -46.01
CA GLY A 369 -17.13 18.58 -46.86
C GLY A 369 -16.35 18.20 -48.13
N ARG A 370 -15.46 17.20 -48.07
CA ARG A 370 -14.76 16.65 -49.24
C ARG A 370 -15.68 15.84 -50.16
N SER A 371 -16.63 15.07 -49.62
CA SER A 371 -17.63 14.35 -50.41
C SER A 371 -18.55 15.31 -51.17
N LEU A 372 -18.87 16.48 -50.59
CA LEU A 372 -19.65 17.53 -51.27
C LEU A 372 -18.84 18.26 -52.36
N ARG A 373 -17.51 18.37 -52.22
CA ARG A 373 -16.62 18.97 -53.24
C ARG A 373 -16.24 18.04 -54.40
N LEU A 374 -16.42 16.74 -54.25
CA LEU A 374 -16.20 15.74 -55.31
C LEU A 374 -17.47 15.45 -56.14
N CYS A 375 -18.62 15.98 -55.72
CA CYS A 375 -19.91 15.87 -56.41
C CYS A 375 -20.33 17.15 -57.17
N VAL A 376 -19.43 18.14 -57.26
CA VAL A 376 -19.54 19.34 -58.12
C VAL A 376 -18.45 19.25 -59.16
#